data_AF-A0A5M9N5H8-F1
#
_entry.id   AF-A0A5M9N5H8-F1
#
_cell.length_a   1.000
_cell.length_b   1.000
_cell.length_c   1.000
_cell.angle_alpha   90.00
_cell.angle_beta   90.00
_cell.angle_gamma   90.00
#
_symmetry.space_group_name_H-M   'P 1'
#
loop_
_entity.id
_entity.type
_entity.pdbx_description
1 polymer ?
#
loop_
_entity_poly.entity_id
_entity_poly.type
_entity_poly.pdbx_seq_one_letter_code
_entity_poly.pdbx_strand_id
1 'polypeptide(L)' 'MKEIFMKEKLDKKKDLSEEIEIVRKLLYKKIEENADKEQIQQISEALDKLIVDYFKK' A
#
# COMPACT_ATOMS: atom_id res chain seq x y z
N MET A 1 -16.19 -25.69 -6.56
CA MET A 1 -15.38 -25.16 -5.45
C MET A 1 -14.08 -24.42 -5.87
N LYS A 2 -13.74 -24.28 -7.16
CA LYS A 2 -12.54 -23.52 -7.59
C LYS A 2 -12.79 -22.01 -7.84
N GLU A 3 -14.03 -21.60 -8.11
CA GLU A 3 -14.34 -20.19 -8.46
C GLU A 3 -14.37 -19.21 -7.28
N ILE A 4 -14.73 -19.67 -6.07
CA ILE A 4 -14.85 -18.80 -4.89
C ILE A 4 -13.46 -18.27 -4.47
N PHE A 5 -12.45 -19.12 -4.53
CA PHE A 5 -11.08 -18.79 -4.12
C PHE A 5 -10.40 -17.76 -5.03
N MET A 6 -10.81 -17.67 -6.30
CA MET A 6 -10.28 -16.68 -7.26
C MET A 6 -10.89 -15.30 -7.03
N LYS A 7 -12.18 -15.22 -6.67
CA LYS A 7 -12.83 -13.95 -6.33
C LYS A 7 -12.22 -13.31 -5.08
N GLU A 8 -12.00 -14.07 -4.02
CA GLU A 8 -11.40 -13.53 -2.78
C GLU A 8 -9.97 -13.02 -2.97
N LYS A 9 -9.18 -13.66 -3.84
CA LYS A 9 -7.84 -13.19 -4.18
C LYS A 9 -7.86 -11.89 -5.00
N LEU A 10 -8.86 -11.74 -5.87
CA LEU A 10 -9.01 -10.54 -6.71
C LEU A 10 -9.47 -9.34 -5.89
N ASP A 11 -10.42 -9.54 -4.97
CA ASP A 11 -10.88 -8.53 -4.02
C ASP A 11 -9.72 -8.04 -3.14
N LYS A 12 -8.99 -8.97 -2.49
CA LYS A 12 -7.83 -8.63 -1.64
C LYS A 12 -6.71 -7.89 -2.38
N LYS A 13 -6.56 -8.10 -3.69
CA LYS A 13 -5.60 -7.35 -4.51
C LYS A 13 -6.10 -5.93 -4.80
N LYS A 14 -7.40 -5.75 -5.04
CA LYS A 14 -8.00 -4.42 -5.16
C LYS A 14 -7.83 -3.61 -3.88
N ASP A 15 -8.15 -4.18 -2.72
CA ASP A 15 -7.98 -3.51 -1.42
C ASP A 15 -6.52 -3.07 -1.20
N LEU A 16 -5.56 -3.98 -1.43
CA LEU A 16 -4.13 -3.65 -1.30
C LEU A 16 -3.69 -2.58 -2.29
N SER A 17 -4.24 -2.56 -3.51
CA SER A 17 -3.91 -1.52 -4.50
C SER A 17 -4.43 -0.14 -4.08
N GLU A 18 -5.63 -0.06 -3.49
CA GLU A 18 -6.19 1.18 -2.95
C GLU A 18 -5.39 1.66 -1.73
N GLU A 19 -5.03 0.75 -0.82
CA GLU A 19 -4.17 1.05 0.33
C GLU A 19 -2.80 1.60 -0.10
N ILE A 20 -2.15 0.97 -1.10
CA ILE A 20 -0.89 1.47 -1.68
C ILE A 20 -1.06 2.89 -2.22
N GLU A 21 -2.15 3.17 -2.94
CA GLU A 21 -2.38 4.50 -3.50
C GLU A 21 -2.62 5.56 -2.41
N ILE A 22 -3.36 5.22 -1.36
CA ILE A 22 -3.60 6.10 -0.20
C ILE A 22 -2.28 6.43 0.49
N VAL A 23 -1.46 5.42 0.81
CA VAL A 23 -0.17 5.61 1.50
C VAL A 23 0.80 6.38 0.61
N ARG A 24 0.81 6.14 -0.71
CA ARG A 24 1.61 6.92 -1.66
C ARG A 24 1.21 8.39 -1.64
N LYS A 25 -0.08 8.72 -1.69
CA LYS A 25 -0.57 10.10 -1.61
C LYS A 25 -0.19 10.75 -0.27
N LEU A 26 -0.27 10.01 0.82
CA LEU A 26 0.13 10.48 2.14
C LEU A 26 1.63 10.81 2.19
N LEU A 27 2.48 9.95 1.61
CA LEU A 27 3.92 10.18 1.53
C LEU A 27 4.25 11.48 0.77
N TYR A 28 3.65 11.67 -0.41
CA TYR A 28 3.83 12.90 -1.18
C TYR A 28 3.38 14.14 -0.40
N LYS A 29 2.20 14.09 0.21
CA LYS A 29 1.69 15.20 1.02
C LYS A 29 2.66 15.54 2.16
N LYS A 30 3.22 14.53 2.84
CA LYS A 30 4.18 14.74 3.93
C LYS A 30 5.49 15.35 3.45
N ILE A 31 5.94 14.99 2.25
CA ILE A 31 7.11 15.61 1.61
C ILE A 31 6.81 17.08 1.27
N GLU A 32 5.64 17.38 0.70
CA GLU A 32 5.21 18.76 0.41
C GLU A 32 5.09 19.62 1.68
N GLU A 33 4.55 19.05 2.76
CA GLU A 33 4.43 19.71 4.07
C GLU A 33 5.78 19.85 4.80
N ASN A 34 6.90 19.42 4.20
CA ASN A 34 8.23 19.39 4.84
C ASN A 34 8.19 18.69 6.22
N ALA A 35 7.45 17.57 6.28
CA ALA A 35 7.38 16.75 7.48
C ALA A 35 8.76 16.21 7.87
N ASP A 36 8.87 15.77 9.12
CA ASP A 36 10.12 15.22 9.64
C ASP A 36 10.60 14.02 8.80
N LYS A 37 11.92 13.92 8.64
CA LYS A 37 12.54 12.83 7.87
C LYS A 37 12.17 11.45 8.43
N GLU A 38 12.02 11.33 9.75
CA GLU A 38 11.60 10.09 10.40
C GLU A 38 10.16 9.72 10.01
N GLN A 39 9.24 10.69 9.93
CA GLN A 39 7.87 10.43 9.49
C GLN A 39 7.82 10.00 8.02
N ILE A 40 8.57 10.69 7.16
CA ILE A 40 8.67 10.34 5.74
C ILE A 40 9.23 8.92 5.59
N GLN A 41 10.26 8.58 6.37
CA GLN A 41 10.88 7.27 6.34
C GLN A 41 9.94 6.16 6.81
N GLN A 42 9.23 6.34 7.92
CA GLN A 42 8.24 5.37 8.41
C GLN A 42 7.12 5.10 7.38
N ILE A 43 6.63 6.16 6.73
CA ILE A 43 5.59 6.03 5.70
C ILE A 43 6.16 5.34 4.44
N SER A 44 7.41 5.63 4.07
CA SER A 44 8.09 4.95 2.97
C SER A 44 8.25 3.45 3.24
N GLU A 45 8.68 3.06 4.45
CA GLU A 45 8.81 1.64 4.83
C GLU A 45 7.46 0.92 4.86
N ALA A 46 6.39 1.60 5.28
CA ALA A 46 5.04 1.07 5.22
C ALA A 46 4.59 0.83 3.77
N LEU A 47 4.89 1.78 2.88
CA LEU A 47 4.59 1.66 1.44
C LEU A 47 5.34 0.47 0.81
N ASP A 48 6.64 0.32 1.10
CA ASP A 48 7.45 -0.80 0.61
C ASP A 48 6.88 -2.15 1.05
N LYS A 49 6.48 -2.29 2.32
CA LYS A 49 5.84 -3.52 2.81
C LYS A 49 4.55 -3.84 2.07
N LEU A 50 3.68 -2.84 1.87
CA LEU A 50 2.42 -3.02 1.13
C LEU A 50 2.66 -3.44 -0.32
N ILE A 51 3.66 -2.86 -0.99
CA ILE A 51 4.05 -3.24 -2.36
C ILE A 51 4.53 -4.69 -2.38
N VAL A 52 5.41 -5.08 -1.45
CA VAL A 52 5.91 -6.46 -1.35
C VAL A 52 4.77 -7.45 -1.10
N ASP A 53 3.83 -7.12 -0.20
CA ASP A 53 2.65 -7.96 0.08
C ASP A 53 1.71 -8.07 -1.13
N TYR A 54 1.56 -7.00 -1.91
CA TYR A 54 0.80 -7.02 -3.15
C TYR A 54 1.42 -7.96 -4.20
N PHE A 55 2.75 -7.99 -4.31
CA PHE A 55 3.47 -8.88 -5.24
C PHE A 55 3.61 -10.33 -4.76
N LYS A 56 3.57 -10.58 -3.45
CA LYS A 56 3.63 -11.95 -2.88
C LYS A 56 2.33 -12.75 -3.04
N LYS A 57 1.19 -12.08 -3.28
CA LYS A 57 -0.14 -12.72 -3.47
C LYS A 57 -0.43 -13.08 -4.92
#